data_AF-A0AAD0W879-F1
#
_entry.id   AF-A0AAD0W879-F1
#
_cell.length_a   1.000
_cell.length_b   1.000
_cell.length_c   1.000
_cell.angle_alpha   90.00
_cell.angle_beta   90.00
_cell.angle_gamma   90.00
#
_symmetry.space_group_name_H-M   'P 1'
#
loop_
_entity.id
_entity.type
_entity.pdbx_description
1 polymer ?
#
loop_
_entity_poly.entity_id
_entity_poly.type
_entity_poly.pdbx_seq_one_letter_code
_entity_poly.pdbx_strand_id
1 'polypeptide(L)' 'MPLPILAPQAVAAQAQAAGLSLDPERLEAVAAALAFIRAEIAKLDQPCLADARFAQPFDPDWRSAPCKLIN' A
#
# COMPACT_ATOMS: atom_id res chain seq x y z
N MET A 1 6.29 -1.92 11.61
CA MET A 1 6.75 -3.29 11.28
C MET A 1 7.81 -3.16 10.20
N PRO A 2 9.04 -3.67 10.38
CA PRO A 2 10.01 -3.74 9.29
C PRO A 2 9.44 -4.61 8.16
N LEU A 3 9.63 -4.19 6.91
CA LEU A 3 9.18 -4.98 5.77
C LEU A 3 10.00 -6.27 5.70
N PRO A 4 9.35 -7.45 5.54
CA PRO A 4 10.06 -8.69 5.41
C PRO A 4 10.91 -8.67 4.14
N ILE A 5 12.22 -8.89 4.31
CA ILE A 5 13.16 -9.03 3.19
C ILE A 5 12.71 -10.23 2.34
N LEU A 6 12.49 -10.01 1.04
CA LEU A 6 12.18 -11.07 0.10
C LEU A 6 13.44 -11.88 -0.18
N ALA A 7 13.53 -13.06 0.42
CA ALA A 7 14.59 -14.01 0.11
C ALA A 7 14.45 -14.50 -1.35
N PRO A 8 15.54 -14.67 -2.11
CA PRO A 8 15.50 -15.19 -3.48
C PRO A 8 14.76 -16.52 -3.62
N GLN A 9 14.77 -17.35 -2.57
CA GLN A 9 14.04 -18.62 -2.55
C GLN A 9 12.51 -18.42 -2.60
N ALA A 10 11.99 -17.38 -1.97
CA ALA A 10 10.57 -17.05 -2.01
C ALA A 10 10.14 -16.58 -3.41
N VAL A 11 11.03 -15.84 -4.09
CA VAL A 11 10.83 -15.43 -5.49
C VAL A 11 10.87 -16.63 -6.42
N ALA A 12 11.78 -17.59 -6.19
CA ALA A 12 11.82 -18.82 -6.97
C ALA A 12 10.54 -19.64 -6.84
N ALA A 13 10.00 -19.78 -5.63
CA ALA A 13 8.73 -20.47 -5.39
C ALA A 13 7.55 -19.77 -6.10
N GLN A 14 7.49 -18.43 -6.06
CA GLN A 14 6.46 -17.65 -6.77
C GLN A 14 6.61 -17.75 -8.29
N ALA A 15 7.83 -17.68 -8.82
CA ALA A 15 8.10 -17.86 -10.25
C ALA A 15 7.65 -19.24 -10.73
N GLN A 16 7.98 -20.29 -9.96
CA GLN A 16 7.56 -21.66 -10.28
C GLN A 16 6.03 -21.82 -10.25
N ALA A 17 5.34 -21.23 -9.26
CA ALA A 17 3.88 -21.23 -9.21
C ALA A 17 3.24 -20.50 -10.41
N ALA A 18 3.93 -19.50 -10.97
CA ALA A 18 3.54 -18.80 -12.18
C ALA A 18 3.96 -19.52 -13.48
N GLY A 19 4.57 -20.71 -13.39
CA GLY A 19 5.07 -21.45 -14.55
C GLY A 19 6.33 -20.83 -15.19
N LEU A 20 7.02 -19.95 -14.47
CA LEU A 20 8.25 -19.29 -14.92
C LEU A 20 9.47 -20.02 -14.38
N SER A 21 10.46 -20.25 -15.25
CA SER A 21 11.79 -20.69 -14.86
C SER A 21 12.77 -19.54 -15.04
N LEU A 22 13.38 -19.11 -13.93
CA LEU A 22 14.37 -18.04 -13.91
C LEU A 22 15.73 -18.62 -13.52
N ASP A 23 16.78 -18.17 -14.20
CA ASP A 23 18.15 -18.46 -13.78
C ASP A 23 18.48 -17.72 -12.45
N PRO A 24 19.54 -18.13 -11.73
CA PRO A 24 19.87 -17.55 -10.43
C PRO A 24 20.13 -16.04 -10.45
N GLU A 25 20.78 -15.53 -11.51
CA GLU A 25 21.09 -14.10 -11.65
C GLU A 25 19.79 -13.29 -11.81
N ARG A 26 18.85 -13.77 -12.62
CA ARG A 26 17.52 -13.17 -12.75
C ARG A 26 16.71 -13.25 -11.47
N LEU A 27 16.82 -14.34 -10.70
CA LEU A 27 16.13 -14.46 -9.42
C LEU A 27 16.56 -13.38 -8.42
N GLU A 28 17.86 -13.10 -8.35
CA GLU A 28 18.38 -12.02 -7.50
C GLU A 28 17.89 -10.64 -7.95
N ALA A 29 17.94 -10.36 -9.26
CA ALA A 29 17.45 -9.11 -9.81
C ALA A 29 15.94 -8.90 -9.55
N VAL A 30 15.14 -9.95 -9.73
CA VAL A 30 13.69 -9.92 -9.46
C VAL A 30 13.42 -9.74 -7.96
N ALA A 31 14.19 -10.41 -7.09
CA ALA A 31 14.06 -10.23 -5.64
C ALA A 31 14.35 -8.78 -5.20
N ALA A 32 15.40 -8.16 -5.75
CA ALA A 32 15.72 -6.76 -5.49
C ALA A 32 14.63 -5.81 -5.99
N ALA A 33 14.12 -6.02 -7.22
CA ALA A 33 13.04 -5.21 -7.78
C ALA A 33 11.74 -5.33 -6.97
N LEU A 34 11.36 -6.53 -6.57
CA LEU A 34 10.16 -6.76 -5.75
C LEU A 34 10.33 -6.16 -4.35
N ALA A 35 11.52 -6.23 -3.75
CA ALA A 35 11.80 -5.59 -2.47
C ALA A 35 11.62 -4.06 -2.55
N PHE A 36 12.13 -3.43 -3.61
CA PHE A 36 11.93 -2.00 -3.87
C PHE A 36 10.44 -1.64 -4.03
N ILE A 37 9.70 -2.37 -4.86
CA ILE A 37 8.26 -2.13 -5.08
C ILE A 37 7.48 -2.24 -3.76
N ARG A 38 7.78 -3.24 -2.94
CA ARG A 38 7.12 -3.39 -1.62
C ARG A 38 7.46 -2.24 -0.68
N ALA A 39 8.68 -1.71 -0.73
CA ALA A 39 9.05 -0.53 0.05
C ALA A 39 8.26 0.71 -0.37
N GLU A 40 8.04 0.92 -1.67
CA GLU A 40 7.20 2.01 -2.16
C GLU A 40 5.73 1.84 -1.78
N ILE A 41 5.17 0.63 -1.91
CA ILE A 41 3.79 0.33 -1.50
C ILE A 41 3.60 0.59 0.00
N ALA A 42 4.57 0.23 0.84
CA ALA A 42 4.50 0.47 2.27
C ALA A 42 4.44 1.96 2.65
N LYS A 43 4.91 2.87 1.77
CA LYS A 43 4.74 4.31 1.97
C LYS A 43 3.29 4.75 1.76
N LEU A 44 2.54 4.06 0.89
CA LEU A 44 1.13 4.32 0.62
C LEU A 44 0.22 3.80 1.74
N ASP A 45 0.62 2.71 2.41
CA ASP A 45 -0.09 2.11 3.54
C ASP A 45 -0.01 2.97 4.82
N GLN A 46 0.70 4.10 4.79
CA GLN A 46 0.60 5.09 5.85
C GLN A 46 -0.72 5.85 5.68
N PRO A 47 -1.73 5.65 6.55
CA PRO A 47 -2.92 6.48 6.49
C PRO A 47 -2.47 7.94 6.60
N CYS A 48 -2.94 8.79 5.69
CA CYS A 48 -2.87 10.24 5.85
C CYS A 48 -3.65 10.62 7.12
N LEU A 49 -3.02 10.48 8.29
CA LEU A 49 -3.53 10.90 9.59
C LEU A 49 -3.76 12.42 9.67
N ALA A 50 -3.36 13.16 8.63
CA ALA A 50 -3.65 14.57 8.47
C ALA A 50 -5.17 14.82 8.38
N ASP A 51 -5.94 13.96 7.72
CA ASP A 51 -7.38 14.22 7.48
C ASP A 51 -8.29 13.60 8.53
N ALA A 52 -7.82 12.63 9.31
CA ALA A 52 -8.63 11.98 10.36
C ALA A 52 -9.03 12.94 11.50
N ARG A 53 -8.29 14.04 11.69
CA ARG A 53 -8.61 15.07 12.71
C ARG A 53 -9.57 16.15 12.19
N PHE A 54 -9.77 16.23 10.88
CA PHE A 54 -10.69 17.18 10.23
C PHE A 54 -11.93 16.50 9.62
N ALA A 55 -11.97 15.17 9.63
CA ALA A 55 -13.17 14.40 9.35
C ALA A 55 -14.20 14.69 10.45
N GLN A 56 -15.02 15.73 10.25
CA GLN A 56 -16.24 15.87 11.01
C GLN A 56 -17.05 14.58 10.85
N PRO A 57 -17.70 14.08 11.91
CA PRO A 57 -18.66 13.00 11.77
C PRO A 57 -19.64 13.39 10.67
N PHE A 58 -19.75 12.57 9.63
CA PHE A 58 -20.80 12.74 8.64
C PHE A 58 -22.14 12.58 9.36
N ASP A 59 -22.83 13.70 9.57
CA ASP A 59 -24.19 13.72 10.10
C ASP A 59 -25.17 13.63 8.92
N PRO A 60 -25.87 12.49 8.71
CA PRO A 60 -26.81 12.32 7.62
C PRO A 60 -28.12 13.11 7.82
N ASP A 61 -28.32 13.79 8.96
CA ASP A 61 -29.46 14.68 9.17
C ASP A 61 -29.29 16.00 8.39
N TRP A 62 -29.50 15.92 7.08
CA TRP A 62 -29.61 17.05 6.17
C TRP A 62 -30.71 18.05 6.55
N ARG A 63 -31.55 17.70 7.54
CA ARG A 63 -32.64 18.52 8.08
C ARG A 63 -32.19 19.53 9.14
N SER A 64 -30.96 19.44 9.66
CA SER A 64 -30.54 20.18 10.86
C SER A 64 -29.64 21.39 10.61
N ALA A 65 -29.24 21.67 9.37
CA ALA A 65 -28.44 22.86 9.06
C ALA A 65 -29.30 23.96 8.42
N PRO A 66 -29.79 24.97 9.16
CA PRO A 66 -30.23 26.21 8.53
C PRO A 66 -28.99 26.87 7.91
N CYS A 67 -28.96 26.95 6.58
CA CYS A 67 -28.05 27.84 5.86
C CYS A 67 -28.25 29.27 6.39
N LYS A 68 -27.38 29.72 7.30
CA LYS A 68 -27.29 31.14 7.63
C LYS A 68 -26.70 31.82 6.40
N LEU A 69 -27.58 32.41 5.58
CA LEU A 69 -27.20 33.45 4.63
C LEU A 69 -26.52 34.55 5.44
N ILE A 70 -25.22 34.72 5.24
CA ILE A 70 -24.49 35.91 5.65
C ILE A 70 -24.81 36.96 4.58
N ASN A 71 -25.47 38.04 5.00
CA ASN A 71 -25.65 39.27 4.21
C ASN A 71 -24.33 40.01 4.10
#